data_AF-G9B7B9-F1
#
_entry.id   AF-G9B7B9-F1
#
_cell.length_a   1.000
_cell.length_b   1.000
_cell.length_c   1.000
_cell.angle_alpha   90.00
_cell.angle_beta   90.00
_cell.angle_gamma   90.00
#
_symmetry.space_group_name_H-M   'P 1'
#
loop_
_entity.id
_entity.type
_entity.pdbx_description
1 polymer ?
#
loop_
_entity_poly.entity_id
_entity_poly.type
_entity_poly.pdbx_seq_one_letter_code
_entity_poly.pdbx_strand_id
1 'polypeptide(L)'
;GYDPWGVEIKMVPTMVVGLDTFHSKTGKRSIQASVFSISHKFSQYLSFVNSSKGKNEYHDNLSQNFLSAIKTFKEKFNTLPQRFIIYRDGVGDSQLYFTKKYETEEVLKIMETVYKDQILPQIIYIIVKKRISVKFFKDGGNPNPGTIVDEKVVKPNFYEFYLVSQRTTKGTATPTNYNVLMDTQLTNRKTGDKAAIPPGQLQFITYALTHLYFNWMG
;
A
#
# COMPACT_ATOMS: atom_id res chain seq x y z
N GLY A 1 -5.20 -7.22 20.50
CA GLY A 1 -5.22 -5.93 21.23
C GLY A 1 -6.58 -5.31 21.08
N TYR A 2 -6.87 -4.30 21.90
CA TYR A 2 -8.08 -3.47 21.76
C TYR A 2 -7.87 -2.41 20.68
N ASP A 3 -8.96 -2.03 20.01
CA ASP A 3 -8.95 -1.02 18.94
C ASP A 3 -9.40 0.31 19.57
N PRO A 4 -8.56 1.36 19.63
CA PRO A 4 -8.94 2.63 20.26
C PRO A 4 -9.99 3.40 19.44
N TRP A 5 -9.96 3.25 18.11
CA TRP A 5 -11.01 3.70 17.20
C TRP A 5 -10.95 2.90 15.88
N GLY A 6 -11.87 3.16 14.96
CA GLY A 6 -11.85 2.57 13.62
C GLY A 6 -12.64 3.40 12.62
N VAL A 7 -12.43 3.11 11.34
CA VAL A 7 -13.15 3.71 10.21
C VAL A 7 -13.84 2.58 9.46
N GLU A 8 -15.14 2.71 9.20
CA GLU A 8 -15.86 1.73 8.40
C GLU A 8 -15.54 1.94 6.92
N ILE A 9 -14.89 0.95 6.30
CA ILE A 9 -14.54 0.98 4.88
C ILE A 9 -15.15 -0.27 4.23
N LYS A 10 -16.19 -0.07 3.41
CA LYS A 10 -16.86 -1.17 2.72
C LYS A 10 -16.03 -1.66 1.54
N MET A 11 -15.46 -2.85 1.68
CA MET A 11 -14.68 -3.52 0.64
C MET A 11 -14.98 -5.01 0.63
N VAL A 12 -14.69 -5.67 -0.50
CA VAL A 12 -14.46 -7.12 -0.52
C VAL A 12 -13.38 -7.50 0.49
N PRO A 13 -13.26 -8.76 0.94
CA PRO A 13 -12.17 -9.18 1.82
C PRO A 13 -10.82 -8.65 1.32
N THR A 14 -10.24 -7.69 2.04
CA THR A 14 -9.07 -6.93 1.57
C THR A 14 -7.96 -7.03 2.62
N MET A 15 -6.74 -7.23 2.15
CA MET A 15 -5.52 -7.13 2.94
C MET A 15 -4.72 -5.91 2.51
N VAL A 16 -4.57 -4.95 3.42
CA VAL A 16 -3.66 -3.81 3.25
C VAL A 16 -2.27 -4.23 3.71
N VAL A 17 -1.27 -3.92 2.89
CA VAL A 17 0.13 -4.28 3.13
C VAL A 17 0.97 -3.01 3.13
N GLY A 18 1.79 -2.83 4.15
CA GLY A 18 2.81 -1.78 4.21
C GLY A 18 4.19 -2.38 4.06
N LEU A 19 5.01 -1.83 3.16
CA LEU A 19 6.37 -2.29 2.88
C LEU A 19 7.33 -1.10 2.96
N ASP A 20 8.35 -1.18 3.82
CA ASP A 20 9.37 -0.12 3.97
C ASP A 20 10.78 -0.72 4.02
N THR A 21 11.73 0.00 3.44
CA THR A 21 13.15 -0.36 3.49
C THR A 21 13.95 0.79 4.08
N PHE A 22 14.56 0.54 5.23
CA PHE A 22 15.49 1.45 5.85
C PHE A 22 16.93 1.06 5.52
N HIS A 23 17.70 2.00 4.99
CA HIS A 23 19.15 1.80 4.78
C HIS A 23 19.96 2.44 5.89
N SER A 24 20.94 1.71 6.43
CA SER A 24 21.89 2.28 7.39
C SER A 24 22.65 3.44 6.75
N LYS A 25 23.03 4.45 7.55
CA LYS A 25 23.84 5.60 7.08
C LYS A 25 25.16 5.17 6.44
N THR A 26 25.69 4.01 6.84
CA THR A 26 26.91 3.41 6.32
C THR A 26 26.71 2.58 5.04
N GLY A 27 25.46 2.37 4.61
CA GLY A 27 25.11 1.59 3.41
C GLY A 27 25.36 0.08 3.52
N LYS A 28 25.86 -0.41 4.66
CA LYS A 28 26.28 -1.82 4.83
C LYS A 28 25.12 -2.77 5.16
N ARG A 29 23.98 -2.24 5.60
CA ARG A 29 22.81 -3.02 6.00
C ARG A 29 21.52 -2.32 5.60
N SER A 30 20.53 -3.13 5.22
CA SER A 30 19.17 -2.69 5.00
C SER A 30 18.23 -3.49 5.90
N ILE A 31 17.28 -2.81 6.51
CA ILE A 31 16.21 -3.43 7.29
C ILE A 31 14.93 -3.27 6.47
N GLN A 32 14.25 -4.39 6.26
CA GLN A 32 13.03 -4.48 5.48
C GLN A 32 11.91 -4.83 6.43
N ALA A 33 10.89 -3.99 6.47
CA ALA A 33 9.74 -4.16 7.34
C ALA A 33 8.48 -4.33 6.49
N SER A 34 7.73 -5.39 6.76
CA SER A 34 6.45 -5.64 6.11
C SER A 34 5.36 -5.83 7.15
N VAL A 35 4.21 -5.19 6.92
CA VAL A 35 3.02 -5.30 7.78
C VAL A 35 1.81 -5.66 6.96
N PHE A 36 0.96 -6.54 7.49
CA PHE A 36 -0.20 -7.09 6.78
C PHE A 36 -1.44 -6.97 7.66
N SER A 37 -2.49 -6.30 7.16
CA SER A 37 -3.72 -6.17 7.92
C SER A 37 -4.41 -7.52 8.09
N ILE A 38 -4.77 -7.84 9.32
CA ILE A 38 -5.49 -9.05 9.73
C ILE A 38 -6.74 -8.66 10.53
N SER A 39 -7.46 -7.61 10.08
CA SER A 39 -8.69 -7.06 10.66
C SER A 39 -9.59 -6.54 9.54
N HIS A 40 -10.89 -6.82 9.57
CA HIS A 40 -11.87 -6.17 8.69
C HIS A 40 -11.92 -4.65 8.87
N LYS A 41 -11.49 -4.16 10.04
CA LYS A 41 -11.41 -2.73 10.38
C LYS A 41 -10.00 -2.14 10.16
N PHE A 42 -9.06 -2.92 9.62
CA PHE A 42 -7.67 -2.51 9.41
C PHE A 42 -6.96 -2.00 10.68
N SER A 43 -7.36 -2.54 11.84
CA SER A 43 -6.85 -2.17 13.16
C SER A 43 -5.74 -3.07 13.68
N GLN A 44 -5.58 -4.28 13.11
CA GLN A 44 -4.60 -5.27 13.58
C GLN A 44 -3.73 -5.69 12.42
N TYR A 45 -2.42 -5.77 12.68
CA TYR A 45 -1.42 -6.07 11.67
C TYR A 45 -0.49 -7.19 12.15
N LEU A 46 -0.14 -8.08 11.23
CA LEU A 46 0.99 -9.00 11.38
C LEU A 46 2.24 -8.32 10.81
N SER A 47 3.33 -8.32 11.56
CA SER A 47 4.58 -7.64 11.17
C SER A 47 5.73 -8.62 11.02
N PHE A 48 6.55 -8.42 9.99
CA PHE A 48 7.79 -9.14 9.76
C PHE A 48 8.93 -8.16 9.56
N VAL A 49 10.10 -8.51 10.06
CA VAL A 49 11.33 -7.75 9.90
C VAL A 49 12.41 -8.66 9.36
N ASN A 50 12.99 -8.29 8.23
CA ASN A 50 14.08 -9.00 7.58
C ASN A 50 15.31 -8.08 7.52
N SER A 51 16.49 -8.67 7.71
CA SER A 51 17.76 -7.96 7.64
C SER A 51 18.58 -8.58 6.52
N SER A 52 18.85 -7.79 5.48
CA SER A 52 19.63 -8.22 4.34
C SER A 52 21.10 -7.81 4.49
N LYS A 53 22.01 -8.68 4.06
CA LYS A 53 23.43 -8.33 3.97
C LYS A 53 23.62 -7.42 2.75
N GLY A 54 24.06 -6.18 2.97
CA GLY A 54 24.28 -5.19 1.90
C GLY A 54 23.12 -4.21 1.71
N LYS A 55 23.13 -3.52 0.57
CA LYS A 55 22.10 -2.52 0.19
C LYS A 55 21.11 -3.15 -0.79
N ASN A 56 20.05 -3.77 -0.27
CA ASN A 56 18.96 -4.34 -1.06
C ASN A 56 17.70 -3.47 -0.91
N GLU A 57 17.19 -2.95 -2.02
CA GLU A 57 15.99 -2.08 -2.03
C GLU A 57 14.66 -2.87 -2.09
N TYR A 58 14.70 -4.17 -2.38
CA TYR A 58 13.54 -5.07 -2.40
C TYR A 58 13.53 -6.03 -1.21
N HIS A 59 12.35 -6.52 -0.83
CA HIS A 59 12.17 -7.41 0.33
C HIS A 59 12.66 -8.84 0.08
N ASP A 60 13.69 -9.26 0.83
CA ASP A 60 14.12 -10.65 0.92
C ASP A 60 13.12 -11.42 1.82
N ASN A 61 12.60 -12.55 1.34
CA ASN A 61 11.53 -13.35 1.97
C ASN A 61 10.11 -12.76 1.91
N LEU A 62 9.85 -11.82 1.01
CA LEU A 62 8.49 -11.29 0.80
C LEU A 62 7.48 -12.42 0.61
N SER A 63 7.89 -13.46 -0.11
CA SER A 63 7.04 -14.62 -0.37
C SER A 63 6.58 -15.36 0.89
N GLN A 64 7.46 -15.58 1.85
CA GLN A 64 7.13 -16.26 3.11
C GLN A 64 6.20 -15.40 3.97
N ASN A 65 6.44 -14.09 4.01
CA ASN A 65 5.64 -13.14 4.76
C ASN A 65 4.19 -13.10 4.23
N PHE A 66 4.00 -13.06 2.90
CA PHE A 66 2.68 -13.15 2.27
C PHE A 66 1.97 -14.47 2.59
N LEU A 67 2.66 -15.62 2.48
CA LEU A 67 2.06 -16.92 2.78
C LEU A 67 1.58 -17.00 4.23
N SER A 68 2.41 -16.54 5.17
CA SER A 68 2.05 -16.49 6.60
C SER A 68 0.85 -15.56 6.84
N ALA A 69 0.87 -14.35 6.28
CA ALA A 69 -0.23 -13.39 6.42
C ALA A 69 -1.54 -13.90 5.82
N ILE A 70 -1.52 -14.51 4.63
CA ILE A 70 -2.71 -15.09 3.98
C ILE A 70 -3.28 -16.23 4.81
N LYS A 71 -2.42 -17.10 5.35
CA LYS A 71 -2.83 -18.18 6.24
C LYS A 71 -3.54 -17.62 7.48
N THR A 72 -2.92 -16.68 8.19
CA THR A 72 -3.52 -16.04 9.36
C THR A 72 -4.83 -15.32 9.03
N PHE A 73 -4.91 -14.64 7.89
CA PHE A 73 -6.14 -13.99 7.44
C PHE A 73 -7.26 -15.01 7.21
N LYS A 74 -6.96 -16.13 6.53
CA LYS A 74 -7.92 -17.20 6.29
C LYS A 74 -8.40 -17.83 7.60
N GLU A 75 -7.50 -18.11 8.52
CA GLU A 75 -7.85 -18.69 9.83
C GLU A 75 -8.78 -17.76 10.63
N LYS A 76 -8.58 -16.44 10.53
CA LYS A 76 -9.34 -15.45 11.30
C LYS A 76 -10.69 -15.09 10.67
N PHE A 77 -10.78 -15.04 9.34
CA PHE A 77 -11.98 -14.58 8.62
C PHE A 77 -12.71 -15.68 7.88
N ASN A 78 -12.20 -16.91 7.92
CA ASN A 78 -12.71 -18.06 7.17
C ASN A 78 -12.85 -17.79 5.66
N THR A 79 -12.06 -16.85 5.13
CA THR A 79 -12.02 -16.49 3.70
C THR A 79 -10.61 -16.05 3.33
N LEU A 80 -10.21 -16.31 2.09
CA LEU A 80 -9.00 -15.71 1.53
C LEU A 80 -9.23 -14.22 1.22
N PRO A 81 -8.20 -13.37 1.28
CA PRO A 81 -8.26 -12.02 0.74
C PRO A 81 -8.60 -12.06 -0.76
N GLN A 82 -9.54 -11.23 -1.17
CA GLN A 82 -9.89 -11.01 -2.58
C GLN A 82 -9.15 -9.79 -3.14
N ARG A 83 -8.55 -8.96 -2.29
CA ARG A 83 -7.77 -7.80 -2.73
C ARG A 83 -6.55 -7.59 -1.84
N PHE A 84 -5.43 -7.24 -2.46
CA PHE A 84 -4.22 -6.78 -1.81
C PHE A 84 -3.94 -5.33 -2.22
N ILE A 85 -3.84 -4.42 -1.24
CA ILE A 85 -3.43 -3.03 -1.48
C ILE A 85 -2.07 -2.85 -0.81
N ILE A 86 -1.02 -2.76 -1.62
CA ILE A 86 0.37 -2.72 -1.17
C ILE A 86 0.86 -1.27 -1.25
N TYR A 87 1.16 -0.66 -0.11
CA TYR A 87 1.80 0.63 0.00
C TYR A 87 3.30 0.44 0.27
N ARG A 88 4.13 0.79 -0.72
CA ARG A 88 5.59 0.66 -0.67
C ARG A 88 6.25 2.03 -0.50
N ASP A 89 6.92 2.25 0.63
CA ASP A 89 7.68 3.50 0.94
C ASP A 89 9.20 3.28 0.86
N GLY A 90 10.00 4.32 0.68
CA GLY A 90 11.47 4.19 0.76
C GLY A 90 12.13 3.61 -0.49
N VAL A 91 11.52 3.76 -1.67
CA VAL A 91 12.12 3.40 -2.96
C VAL A 91 12.55 4.66 -3.71
N GLY A 92 13.80 4.70 -4.14
CA GLY A 92 14.32 5.80 -4.97
C GLY A 92 13.82 5.73 -6.41
N ASP A 93 13.72 6.88 -7.09
CA ASP A 93 13.22 6.95 -8.47
C ASP A 93 14.00 6.06 -9.45
N SER A 94 15.31 5.94 -9.27
CA SER A 94 16.19 5.13 -10.12
C SER A 94 15.96 3.62 -9.96
N GLN A 95 15.42 3.17 -8.83
CA GLN A 95 15.23 1.74 -8.52
C GLN A 95 13.76 1.32 -8.49
N LEU A 96 12.86 2.26 -8.76
CA LEU A 96 11.41 2.07 -8.71
C LEU A 96 10.94 0.91 -9.60
N TYR A 97 11.35 0.88 -10.87
CA TYR A 97 10.92 -0.18 -11.78
C TYR A 97 11.52 -1.55 -11.45
N PHE A 98 12.79 -1.57 -11.00
CA PHE A 98 13.46 -2.80 -10.60
C PHE A 98 12.80 -3.40 -9.36
N THR A 99 12.60 -2.59 -8.32
CA THR A 99 11.94 -3.00 -7.07
C THR A 99 10.53 -3.49 -7.34
N LYS A 100 9.74 -2.74 -8.13
CA LYS A 100 8.41 -3.16 -8.55
C LYS A 100 8.44 -4.51 -9.24
N LYS A 101 9.31 -4.69 -10.24
CA LYS A 101 9.39 -5.95 -11.00
C LYS A 101 9.66 -7.13 -10.05
N TYR A 102 10.71 -7.04 -9.23
CA TYR A 102 11.11 -8.13 -8.34
C TYR A 102 10.03 -8.48 -7.31
N GLU A 103 9.49 -7.47 -6.61
CA GLU A 103 8.48 -7.71 -5.56
C GLU A 103 7.15 -8.20 -6.16
N THR A 104 6.70 -7.62 -7.27
CA THR A 104 5.42 -8.02 -7.87
C THR A 104 5.46 -9.38 -8.54
N GLU A 105 6.58 -9.78 -9.15
CA GLU A 105 6.74 -11.13 -9.71
C GLU A 105 6.68 -12.21 -8.62
N GLU A 106 7.28 -11.98 -7.46
CA GLU A 106 7.17 -12.89 -6.32
C GLU A 106 5.72 -12.99 -5.83
N VAL A 107 5.06 -11.85 -5.60
CA VAL A 107 3.67 -11.81 -5.13
C VAL A 107 2.74 -12.52 -6.12
N LEU A 108 2.88 -12.28 -7.42
CA LEU A 108 2.06 -12.92 -8.45
C LEU A 108 2.22 -14.45 -8.44
N LYS A 109 3.45 -14.97 -8.34
CA LYS A 109 3.71 -16.42 -8.27
C LYS A 109 3.01 -17.07 -7.07
N ILE A 110 2.97 -16.39 -5.93
CA ILE A 110 2.26 -16.88 -4.74
C ILE A 110 0.76 -16.88 -4.98
N MET A 111 0.21 -15.81 -5.57
CA MET A 111 -1.22 -15.75 -5.85
C MET A 111 -1.65 -16.87 -6.81
N GLU A 112 -0.85 -17.16 -7.85
CA GLU A 112 -1.09 -18.28 -8.75
C GLU A 112 -1.14 -19.62 -8.01
N THR A 113 -0.26 -19.82 -7.03
CA THR A 113 -0.19 -21.07 -6.27
C THR A 113 -1.33 -21.19 -5.26
N VAL A 114 -1.58 -20.13 -4.48
CA VAL A 114 -2.55 -20.13 -3.38
C VAL A 114 -4.00 -20.10 -3.90
N TYR A 115 -4.25 -19.44 -5.02
CA TYR A 115 -5.58 -19.22 -5.58
C TYR A 115 -5.87 -20.07 -6.82
N LYS A 116 -5.11 -21.16 -7.04
CA LYS A 116 -5.24 -22.05 -8.22
C LYS A 116 -6.70 -22.40 -8.55
N ASP A 117 -7.49 -22.76 -7.54
CA ASP A 117 -8.89 -23.18 -7.68
C ASP A 117 -9.89 -22.15 -7.11
N GLN A 118 -9.45 -20.92 -6.90
CA GLN A 118 -10.20 -19.83 -6.27
C GLN A 118 -10.30 -18.62 -7.20
N ILE A 119 -11.05 -17.60 -6.77
CA ILE A 119 -11.06 -16.29 -7.45
C ILE A 119 -9.67 -15.66 -7.26
N LEU A 120 -9.01 -15.29 -8.36
CA LEU A 120 -7.70 -14.67 -8.31
C LEU A 120 -7.85 -13.24 -7.77
N PRO A 121 -7.11 -12.86 -6.72
CA PRO A 121 -7.30 -11.60 -6.05
C PRO A 121 -6.80 -10.43 -6.91
N GLN A 122 -7.41 -9.26 -6.71
CA GLN A 122 -6.88 -8.01 -7.23
C GLN A 122 -5.61 -7.63 -6.45
N ILE A 123 -4.56 -7.20 -7.15
CA ILE A 123 -3.32 -6.72 -6.55
C ILE A 123 -3.07 -5.30 -7.02
N ILE A 124 -2.99 -4.39 -6.07
CA ILE A 124 -2.71 -2.98 -6.29
C ILE A 124 -1.40 -2.65 -5.61
N TYR A 125 -0.38 -2.26 -6.39
CA TYR A 125 0.93 -1.92 -5.89
C TYR A 125 1.20 -0.43 -6.09
N ILE A 126 1.36 0.27 -4.96
CA ILE A 126 1.39 1.72 -4.87
C ILE A 126 2.71 2.14 -4.24
N ILE A 127 3.52 2.88 -4.99
CA ILE A 127 4.68 3.57 -4.42
C ILE A 127 4.20 4.83 -3.70
N VAL A 128 4.63 4.99 -2.45
CA VAL A 128 4.35 6.14 -1.61
C VAL A 128 5.59 7.02 -1.54
N LYS A 129 5.50 8.26 -2.02
CA LYS A 129 6.59 9.24 -1.96
C LYS A 129 6.21 10.41 -1.07
N LYS A 130 6.77 10.42 0.13
CA LYS A 130 6.50 11.45 1.16
C LYS A 130 7.45 12.66 1.06
N ARG A 131 8.67 12.46 0.54
CA ARG A 131 9.72 13.49 0.45
C ARG A 131 9.77 14.08 -0.96
N ILE A 132 8.83 14.98 -1.25
CA ILE A 132 8.68 15.61 -2.57
C ILE A 132 8.74 17.14 -2.47
N SER A 133 9.20 17.78 -3.55
CA SER A 133 9.30 19.24 -3.67
C SER A 133 7.96 19.91 -3.96
N VAL A 134 7.00 19.18 -4.52
CA VAL A 134 5.67 19.70 -4.88
C VAL A 134 4.95 20.25 -3.64
N LYS A 135 4.29 21.40 -3.83
CA LYS A 135 3.42 22.06 -2.85
C LYS A 135 2.13 22.47 -3.55
N PHE A 136 1.02 22.37 -2.83
CA PHE A 136 -0.28 22.84 -3.28
C PHE A 136 -0.75 23.95 -2.35
N PHE A 137 -1.49 24.90 -2.91
CA PHE A 137 -2.04 26.03 -2.20
C PHE A 137 -3.52 26.20 -2.57
N LYS A 138 -4.32 26.59 -1.60
CA LYS A 138 -5.72 26.97 -1.80
C LYS A 138 -5.95 28.29 -1.08
N ASP A 139 -6.41 29.31 -1.80
CA ASP A 139 -6.74 30.64 -1.26
C ASP A 139 -5.58 31.26 -0.44
N GLY A 140 -4.35 31.10 -0.91
CA GLY A 140 -3.14 31.61 -0.24
C GLY A 140 -2.67 30.80 0.98
N GLY A 141 -3.35 29.70 1.32
CA GLY A 141 -3.04 28.82 2.44
C GLY A 141 -2.83 27.36 2.04
N ASN A 142 -2.67 26.51 3.07
CA ASN A 142 -2.62 25.07 2.88
C ASN A 142 -3.99 24.53 2.45
N PRO A 143 -4.06 23.58 1.50
CA PRO A 143 -5.30 22.88 1.20
C PRO A 143 -5.83 22.12 2.42
N ASN A 144 -7.12 21.86 2.42
CA ASN A 144 -7.76 21.06 3.47
C ASN A 144 -7.22 19.61 3.44
N PRO A 145 -7.08 18.94 4.59
CA PRO A 145 -6.89 17.50 4.64
C PRO A 145 -7.96 16.77 3.80
N GLY A 146 -7.55 15.73 3.08
CA GLY A 146 -8.38 15.05 2.09
C GLY A 146 -8.33 15.65 0.68
N THR A 147 -7.60 16.75 0.46
CA THR A 147 -7.39 17.29 -0.89
C THR A 147 -6.62 16.28 -1.74
N ILE A 148 -7.24 15.85 -2.85
CA ILE A 148 -6.65 14.98 -3.86
C ILE A 148 -6.36 15.82 -5.10
N VAL A 149 -5.20 15.58 -5.72
CA VAL A 149 -4.84 16.15 -7.03
C VAL A 149 -4.35 15.02 -7.92
N ASP A 150 -5.13 14.67 -8.93
CA ASP A 150 -4.90 13.57 -9.88
C ASP A 150 -4.94 14.01 -11.35
N GLU A 151 -5.09 15.31 -11.61
CA GLU A 151 -5.09 15.89 -12.95
C GLU A 151 -3.99 16.94 -13.15
N LYS A 152 -3.56 17.14 -14.40
CA LYS A 152 -2.65 18.20 -14.92
C LYS A 152 -1.22 18.23 -14.39
N VAL A 153 -0.97 17.85 -13.14
CA VAL A 153 0.35 17.83 -12.50
C VAL A 153 0.91 16.43 -12.29
N VAL A 154 0.16 15.41 -12.70
CA VAL A 154 0.55 14.00 -12.68
C VAL A 154 1.19 13.62 -14.01
N LYS A 155 2.03 12.58 -14.02
CA LYS A 155 2.66 12.12 -15.26
C LYS A 155 1.62 11.61 -16.25
N PRO A 156 1.61 12.08 -17.52
CA PRO A 156 0.73 11.55 -18.54
C PRO A 156 0.89 10.02 -18.67
N ASN A 157 -0.23 9.30 -18.75
CA ASN A 157 -0.30 7.83 -18.87
C ASN A 157 0.12 7.02 -17.63
N PHE A 158 0.34 7.66 -16.47
CA PHE A 158 0.54 6.96 -15.20
C PHE A 158 -0.67 7.14 -14.29
N TYR A 159 -1.05 6.08 -13.58
CA TYR A 159 -2.02 6.22 -12.51
C TYR A 159 -1.32 6.76 -11.26
N GLU A 160 -1.36 8.07 -11.10
CA GLU A 160 -0.68 8.81 -10.05
C GLU A 160 -1.63 9.84 -9.44
N PHE A 161 -1.54 10.07 -8.14
CA PHE A 161 -2.28 11.13 -7.45
C PHE A 161 -1.52 11.66 -6.25
N TYR A 162 -1.78 12.90 -5.89
CA TYR A 162 -1.32 13.51 -4.65
C TYR A 162 -2.46 13.54 -3.64
N LEU A 163 -2.14 13.32 -2.38
CA LEU A 163 -3.06 13.46 -1.27
C LEU A 163 -2.43 14.30 -0.15
N VAL A 164 -3.14 15.36 0.25
CA VAL A 164 -2.85 16.09 1.48
C VAL A 164 -3.64 15.41 2.60
N SER A 165 -3.02 14.50 3.34
CA SER A 165 -3.70 13.72 4.38
C SER A 165 -3.73 14.39 5.75
N GLN A 166 -2.69 15.17 6.07
CA GLN A 166 -2.48 15.73 7.40
C GLN A 166 -2.80 17.24 7.48
N ARG A 167 -3.31 17.69 8.62
CA ARG A 167 -3.45 19.13 8.91
C ARG A 167 -2.09 19.72 9.26
N THR A 168 -1.65 20.71 8.50
CA THR A 168 -0.39 21.43 8.78
C THR A 168 -0.68 22.73 9.53
N THR A 169 -0.22 22.81 10.78
CA THR A 169 -0.44 23.97 11.68
C THR A 169 0.61 25.06 11.53
N LYS A 170 1.82 24.71 11.08
CA LYS A 170 2.92 25.64 10.80
C LYS A 170 3.60 25.28 9.48
N GLY A 171 3.89 26.30 8.67
CA GLY A 171 4.51 26.13 7.36
C GLY A 171 3.57 25.57 6.30
N THR A 172 4.15 25.11 5.19
CA THR A 172 3.39 24.57 4.05
C THR A 172 3.21 23.07 4.16
N ALA A 173 1.98 22.60 3.94
CA ALA A 173 1.66 21.18 3.89
C ALA A 173 2.45 20.51 2.76
N THR A 174 3.08 19.37 3.09
CA THR A 174 3.69 18.53 2.06
C THR A 174 2.71 17.42 1.69
N PRO A 175 2.20 17.41 0.45
CA PRO A 175 1.37 16.31 -0.02
C PRO A 175 2.19 15.01 -0.08
N THR A 176 1.51 13.88 -0.05
CA THR A 176 2.12 12.58 -0.37
C THR A 176 1.74 12.21 -1.80
N ASN A 177 2.72 11.80 -2.60
CA ASN A 177 2.50 11.29 -3.95
C ASN A 177 2.31 9.77 -3.89
N TYR A 178 1.27 9.28 -4.55
CA TYR A 178 0.94 7.87 -4.68
C TYR A 178 1.00 7.51 -6.15
N ASN A 179 1.85 6.57 -6.51
CA ASN A 179 2.05 6.13 -7.88
C ASN A 179 1.71 4.64 -7.99
N VAL A 180 0.60 4.34 -8.67
CA VAL A 180 0.08 2.99 -8.86
C VAL A 180 0.80 2.35 -10.04
N LEU A 181 1.76 1.47 -9.74
CA LEU A 181 2.60 0.81 -10.75
C LEU A 181 2.06 -0.54 -11.22
N MET A 182 1.09 -1.09 -10.49
CA MET A 182 0.37 -2.29 -10.85
C MET A 182 -1.04 -2.20 -10.27
N ASP A 183 -2.03 -2.46 -11.10
CA ASP A 183 -3.42 -2.68 -10.70
C ASP A 183 -3.96 -3.81 -11.56
N THR A 184 -4.04 -5.01 -10.98
CA THR A 184 -4.64 -6.16 -11.67
C THR A 184 -6.17 -6.10 -11.53
N GLN A 185 -6.87 -7.14 -12.00
CA GLN A 185 -8.32 -7.25 -11.81
C GLN A 185 -8.64 -8.46 -10.95
N LEU A 186 -9.60 -8.31 -10.04
CA LEU A 186 -10.22 -9.44 -9.35
C LEU A 186 -10.84 -10.33 -10.42
N THR A 187 -10.38 -11.57 -10.55
CA THR A 187 -10.72 -12.42 -11.70
C THR A 187 -11.28 -13.76 -11.25
N ASN A 188 -12.52 -14.04 -11.65
CA ASN A 188 -13.08 -15.38 -11.55
C ASN A 188 -12.70 -16.18 -12.79
N ARG A 189 -11.77 -17.13 -12.64
CA ARG A 189 -11.28 -17.95 -13.76
C ARG A 189 -12.32 -18.89 -14.35
N LYS A 190 -13.35 -19.26 -13.57
CA LYS A 190 -14.39 -20.21 -14.00
C LYS A 190 -15.43 -19.53 -14.88
N THR A 191 -15.81 -18.30 -14.55
CA THR A 191 -16.83 -17.54 -15.27
C THR A 191 -16.23 -16.54 -16.27
N GLY A 192 -14.96 -16.16 -16.08
CA GLY A 192 -14.31 -15.10 -16.85
C GLY A 192 -14.58 -13.68 -16.30
N ASP A 193 -15.37 -13.55 -15.23
CA ASP A 193 -15.73 -12.24 -14.67
C ASP A 193 -14.51 -11.52 -14.12
N LYS A 194 -14.43 -10.22 -14.40
CA LYS A 194 -13.36 -9.34 -13.93
C LYS A 194 -13.95 -8.09 -13.28
N ALA A 195 -13.41 -7.72 -12.13
CA ALA A 195 -13.76 -6.50 -11.44
C ALA A 195 -12.49 -5.71 -11.07
N ALA A 196 -12.52 -4.40 -11.29
CA ALA A 196 -11.47 -3.47 -10.88
C ALA A 196 -12.02 -2.52 -9.80
N ILE A 197 -11.13 -1.88 -9.08
CA ILE A 197 -11.51 -0.81 -8.16
C ILE A 197 -11.55 0.52 -8.93
N PRO A 198 -12.60 1.34 -8.81
CA PRO A 198 -12.60 2.67 -9.38
C PRO A 198 -11.51 3.55 -8.74
N PRO A 199 -10.84 4.44 -9.51
CA PRO A 199 -9.78 5.27 -8.97
C PRO A 199 -10.15 6.11 -7.75
N GLY A 200 -11.34 6.73 -7.77
CA GLY A 200 -11.86 7.51 -6.66
C GLY A 200 -12.07 6.69 -5.38
N GLN A 201 -12.42 5.40 -5.52
CA GLN A 201 -12.55 4.51 -4.37
C GLN A 201 -11.18 4.17 -3.78
N LEU A 202 -10.16 3.95 -4.60
CA LEU A 202 -8.79 3.71 -4.11
C LEU A 202 -8.24 4.96 -3.39
N GLN A 203 -8.48 6.16 -3.93
CA GLN A 203 -8.09 7.42 -3.31
C GLN A 203 -8.80 7.61 -1.95
N PHE A 204 -10.12 7.34 -1.88
CA PHE A 204 -10.88 7.38 -0.63
C PHE A 204 -10.33 6.40 0.41
N ILE A 205 -10.08 5.14 0.02
CA ILE A 205 -9.48 4.13 0.92
C ILE A 205 -8.13 4.61 1.42
N THR A 206 -7.29 5.15 0.53
CA THR A 206 -5.97 5.67 0.88
C THR A 206 -6.06 6.76 1.94
N TYR A 207 -7.00 7.70 1.80
CA TYR A 207 -7.24 8.74 2.80
C TYR A 207 -7.83 8.16 4.11
N ALA A 208 -8.80 7.26 4.03
CA ALA A 208 -9.37 6.63 5.22
C ALA A 208 -8.31 5.91 6.06
N LEU A 209 -7.38 5.19 5.42
CA LEU A 209 -6.28 4.50 6.09
C LEU A 209 -5.32 5.44 6.83
N THR A 210 -5.18 6.71 6.44
CA THR A 210 -4.33 7.65 7.18
C THR A 210 -4.88 8.01 8.57
N HIS A 211 -6.15 7.72 8.82
CA HIS A 211 -6.78 7.92 10.12
C HIS A 211 -6.63 6.72 11.04
N LEU A 212 -6.03 5.60 10.60
CA LEU A 212 -5.89 4.36 11.38
C LEU A 212 -4.49 4.20 11.99
N TYR A 213 -3.78 5.30 12.21
CA TYR A 213 -2.51 5.30 12.93
C TYR A 213 -2.73 5.57 14.43
N PHE A 214 -2.77 4.50 15.23
CA PHE A 214 -3.21 4.59 16.63
C PHE A 214 -2.33 5.38 17.60
N ASN A 215 -1.12 5.78 17.17
CA ASN A 215 -0.26 6.62 17.99
C ASN A 215 -0.50 8.13 17.80
N TRP A 216 -1.42 8.52 16.91
CA TRP A 216 -1.70 9.92 16.61
C TRP A 216 -3.20 10.14 16.33
N MET A 217 -3.77 11.22 16.89
CA MET A 217 -5.21 11.52 16.79
C MET A 217 -5.55 12.63 15.78
N GLY A 218 -4.58 13.17 15.04
CA GLY A 218 -4.75 14.35 14.18
C GLY A 218 -4.48 14.14 12.71
#